data_AF-A0A9J5W6P7-F1
#
_entry.id   AF-A0A9J5W6P7-F1
#
_cell.length_a   1.000
_cell.length_b   1.000
_cell.length_c   1.000
_cell.angle_alpha   90.00
_cell.angle_beta   90.00
_cell.angle_gamma   90.00
#
_symmetry.space_group_name_H-M   'P 1'
#
loop_
_entity.id
_entity.type
_entity.pdbx_description
1 polymer ?
#
loop_
_entity_poly.entity_id
_entity_poly.type
_entity_poly.pdbx_seq_one_letter_code
_entity_poly.pdbx_strand_id
1 'polypeptide(L)'
;MLREDAVYTLILTILEHFSGRFTNQYETIKSLLNGLRCRHLGEFRWYKDSYLSQVMELPENGLEFWKAKFIDSLPSLFAERVKKTLRNPQGIISCNEFT
;
A
#
# COMPACT_ATOMS: atom_id res chain seq x y z
N MET A 1 -12.91 37.71 5.63
CA MET A 1 -13.38 36.31 5.50
C MET A 1 -13.34 35.75 4.07
N LEU A 2 -12.81 36.46 3.04
CA LEU A 2 -12.75 35.97 1.64
C LEU A 2 -11.32 35.68 1.12
N ARG A 3 -10.28 35.97 1.91
CA ARG A 3 -8.87 35.94 1.45
C ARG A 3 -8.24 34.55 1.59
N GLU A 4 -8.59 33.80 2.63
CA GLU A 4 -8.08 32.43 2.83
C GLU A 4 -8.61 31.47 1.76
N ASP A 5 -9.86 31.65 1.33
CA ASP A 5 -10.48 30.80 0.30
C ASP A 5 -9.79 30.96 -1.05
N ALA A 6 -9.42 32.17 -1.48
CA ALA A 6 -8.72 32.38 -2.75
C ALA A 6 -7.33 31.75 -2.77
N VAL A 7 -6.60 31.81 -1.65
CA VAL A 7 -5.28 31.17 -1.51
C VAL A 7 -5.43 29.65 -1.50
N TYR A 8 -6.39 29.12 -0.75
CA TYR A 8 -6.68 27.69 -0.70
C TYR A 8 -7.11 27.15 -2.07
N THR A 9 -8.00 27.85 -2.78
CA THR A 9 -8.41 27.50 -4.15
C THR A 9 -7.22 27.54 -5.12
N LEU A 10 -6.34 28.53 -5.01
CA LEU A 10 -5.15 28.62 -5.85
C LEU A 10 -4.19 27.44 -5.58
N ILE A 11 -3.96 27.11 -4.31
CA ILE A 11 -3.13 25.95 -3.91
C ILE A 11 -3.72 24.66 -4.47
N LEU A 12 -5.02 24.43 -4.29
CA LEU A 12 -5.70 23.25 -4.82
C LEU A 12 -5.63 23.18 -6.34
N THR A 13 -5.74 24.32 -7.04
CA THR A 13 -5.67 24.38 -8.50
C THR A 13 -4.26 24.07 -9.01
N ILE A 14 -3.22 24.58 -8.33
CA ILE A 14 -1.82 24.25 -8.65
C ILE A 14 -1.59 22.75 -8.45
N LEU A 15 -2.02 22.21 -7.31
CA LEU A 15 -1.89 20.78 -7.02
C LEU A 15 -2.63 19.93 -8.06
N GLU A 16 -3.87 20.28 -8.42
CA GLU A 16 -4.64 19.57 -9.45
C GLU A 16 -3.98 19.67 -10.84
N HIS A 17 -3.34 20.80 -11.17
CA HIS A 17 -2.65 20.98 -12.44
C HIS A 17 -1.41 20.08 -12.57
N PHE A 18 -0.62 19.96 -11.51
CA PHE A 18 0.61 19.16 -11.52
C PHE A 18 0.37 17.67 -11.26
N SER A 19 -0.52 17.34 -10.33
CA SER A 19 -0.76 15.96 -9.88
C SER A 19 -1.98 15.32 -10.53
N GLY A 20 -2.80 16.08 -11.24
CA GLY A 20 -4.10 15.64 -11.75
C GLY A 20 -5.18 15.61 -10.66
N ARG A 21 -6.37 15.09 -11.00
CA ARG A 21 -7.48 14.99 -10.05
C ARG A 21 -7.23 13.93 -8.98
N PHE A 22 -7.23 14.37 -7.71
CA PHE A 22 -7.13 13.54 -6.51
C PHE A 22 -8.19 12.42 -6.44
N THR A 23 -9.35 12.57 -7.08
CA THR A 23 -10.43 11.57 -7.04
C THR A 23 -10.02 10.21 -7.60
N ASN A 24 -9.01 10.17 -8.46
CA ASN A 24 -8.56 8.94 -9.09
C ASN A 24 -7.26 8.39 -8.48
N GLN A 25 -6.60 9.14 -7.58
CA GLN A 25 -5.27 8.78 -7.10
C GLN A 25 -5.27 7.45 -6.33
N TYR A 26 -6.28 7.21 -5.48
CA TYR A 26 -6.38 5.98 -4.70
C TYR A 26 -6.67 4.78 -5.60
N GLU A 27 -7.49 4.96 -6.64
CA GLU A 27 -7.73 3.93 -7.64
C GLU A 27 -6.48 3.63 -8.48
N THR A 28 -5.69 4.65 -8.80
CA THR A 28 -4.36 4.49 -9.43
C THR A 28 -3.41 3.71 -8.53
N ILE A 29 -3.34 4.04 -7.23
CA ILE A 29 -2.52 3.34 -6.25
C ILE A 29 -2.98 1.88 -6.10
N LYS A 30 -4.29 1.62 -5.98
CA LYS A 30 -4.85 0.26 -5.93
C LYS A 30 -4.50 -0.55 -7.18
N SER A 31 -4.57 0.07 -8.36
CA SER A 31 -4.19 -0.54 -9.63
C SER A 31 -2.69 -0.86 -9.69
N LEU A 32 -1.83 0.06 -9.25
CA LEU A 32 -0.39 -0.16 -9.14
C LEU A 32 -0.08 -1.32 -8.19
N LEU A 33 -0.71 -1.34 -7.01
CA LEU A 33 -0.56 -2.40 -6.02
C LEU A 33 -1.08 -3.76 -6.51
N ASN A 34 -2.04 -3.80 -7.44
CA ASN A 34 -2.49 -5.04 -8.08
C ASN A 34 -1.42 -5.64 -9.02
N GLY A 35 -0.65 -4.79 -9.69
CA GLY A 35 0.43 -5.22 -10.59
C GLY A 35 1.77 -5.46 -9.89
N LEU A 36 1.97 -4.87 -8.71
CA LEU A 36 3.24 -4.93 -7.99
C LEU A 36 3.49 -6.33 -7.42
N ARG A 37 4.59 -6.97 -7.83
CA ARG A 37 5.01 -8.30 -7.37
C ARG A 37 6.51 -8.36 -7.15
N CYS A 38 6.94 -9.11 -6.15
CA CYS A 38 8.34 -9.42 -5.93
C CYS A 38 8.73 -10.65 -6.75
N ARG A 39 9.52 -10.49 -7.81
CA ARG A 39 9.86 -11.60 -8.71
C ARG A 39 10.93 -12.50 -8.13
N HIS A 40 11.88 -11.93 -7.42
CA HIS A 40 12.96 -12.65 -6.74
C HIS A 40 13.45 -11.90 -5.51
N LEU A 41 14.12 -12.61 -4.60
CA LEU A 41 14.55 -12.05 -3.31
C LEU A 41 15.52 -10.87 -3.43
N GLY A 42 16.28 -10.77 -4.53
CA GLY A 42 17.13 -9.61 -4.80
C GLY A 42 16.37 -8.28 -4.91
N GLU A 43 15.08 -8.32 -5.29
CA GLU A 43 14.21 -7.15 -5.38
C GLU A 43 13.41 -6.90 -4.10
N PHE A 44 13.53 -7.78 -3.09
CA PHE A 44 12.66 -7.74 -1.91
C PHE A 44 12.69 -6.39 -1.20
N ARG A 45 13.87 -5.76 -1.06
CA ARG A 45 14.00 -4.44 -0.44
C ARG A 45 13.19 -3.39 -1.20
N TRP A 46 13.39 -3.30 -2.52
CA TRP A 46 12.68 -2.35 -3.37
C TRP A 46 11.17 -2.61 -3.36
N TYR A 47 10.76 -3.88 -3.48
CA TYR A 47 9.36 -4.28 -3.41
C TYR A 47 8.72 -3.87 -2.08
N LYS A 48 9.38 -4.16 -0.96
CA LYS A 48 8.90 -3.78 0.38
C LYS A 48 8.73 -2.28 0.51
N ASP A 49 9.74 -1.51 0.16
CA ASP A 49 9.73 -0.05 0.31
C ASP A 49 8.67 0.57 -0.62
N SER A 50 8.57 0.10 -1.86
CA SER A 50 7.58 0.57 -2.83
C SER A 50 6.16 0.21 -2.40
N TYR A 51 5.91 -1.04 -2.00
CA TYR A 51 4.59 -1.50 -1.58
C TYR A 51 4.09 -0.72 -0.35
N LEU A 52 4.94 -0.59 0.69
CA LEU A 52 4.57 0.13 1.90
C LEU A 52 4.34 1.62 1.64
N SER A 53 5.21 2.27 0.86
CA SER A 53 5.01 3.67 0.49
C SER A 53 3.67 3.90 -0.19
N GLN A 54 3.24 3.00 -1.07
CA GLN A 54 1.96 3.11 -1.78
C GLN A 54 0.76 2.82 -0.86
N VAL A 55 0.86 1.81 0.01
CA VAL A 55 -0.24 1.50 0.95
C VAL A 55 -0.45 2.64 1.96
N MET A 56 0.61 3.27 2.45
CA MET A 56 0.50 4.36 3.43
C MET A 56 -0.30 5.57 2.92
N GLU A 57 -0.31 5.80 1.61
CA GLU A 57 -1.10 6.86 0.96
C GLU A 57 -2.60 6.55 0.91
N LEU A 58 -3.02 5.29 1.12
CA LEU A 58 -4.43 4.92 1.10
C LEU A 58 -5.11 5.24 2.44
N PRO A 59 -6.37 5.72 2.44
CA PRO A 59 -7.13 5.92 3.68
C PRO A 59 -7.42 4.60 4.42
N GLU A 60 -7.40 3.47 3.70
CA GLU A 60 -7.67 2.12 4.22
C GLU A 60 -6.37 1.33 4.49
N ASN A 61 -5.27 2.02 4.79
CA ASN A 61 -3.94 1.40 4.95
C ASN A 61 -3.85 0.35 6.09
N GLY A 62 -4.71 0.45 7.10
CA GLY A 62 -4.76 -0.47 8.24
C GLY A 62 -5.50 -1.78 7.97
N LEU A 63 -6.10 -1.97 6.79
CA LEU A 63 -6.83 -3.20 6.48
C LEU A 63 -5.88 -4.41 6.34
N GLU A 64 -6.28 -5.52 6.97
CA GLU A 64 -5.57 -6.80 6.89
C GLU A 64 -5.40 -7.34 5.46
N PHE A 65 -6.29 -6.90 4.57
CA PHE A 65 -6.19 -7.15 3.14
C PHE A 65 -4.81 -6.79 2.57
N TRP A 66 -4.23 -5.65 2.97
CA TRP A 66 -2.93 -5.21 2.46
C TRP A 66 -1.79 -6.10 2.97
N LYS A 67 -1.87 -6.58 4.21
CA LYS A 67 -0.89 -7.53 4.76
C LYS A 67 -0.96 -8.88 4.02
N ALA A 68 -2.16 -9.40 3.79
CA ALA A 68 -2.35 -10.64 3.04
C ALA A 68 -1.84 -10.53 1.59
N LYS A 69 -2.22 -9.44 0.91
CA LYS A 69 -1.80 -9.15 -0.47
C LYS A 69 -0.28 -8.97 -0.59
N PHE A 70 0.36 -8.37 0.41
CA PHE A 70 1.81 -8.25 0.46
C PHE A 70 2.50 -9.62 0.41
N ILE A 71 2.00 -10.58 1.19
CA ILE A 71 2.54 -11.94 1.29
C ILE A 71 2.26 -12.72 0.00
N ASP A 72 1.05 -12.62 -0.56
CA ASP A 72 0.67 -13.32 -1.80
C ASP A 72 1.43 -12.84 -3.04
N SER A 73 1.99 -11.63 -2.98
CA SER A 73 2.76 -11.04 -4.08
C SER A 73 4.27 -11.34 -4.00
N LEU A 74 4.68 -12.16 -3.01
CA LEU A 74 6.03 -12.69 -2.89
C LEU A 74 6.26 -13.92 -3.79
N PRO A 75 7.52 -14.31 -4.08
CA PRO A 75 7.81 -15.58 -4.73
C PRO A 75 7.21 -16.75 -3.93
N SER A 76 6.58 -17.70 -4.61
CA SER A 76 5.75 -18.75 -3.99
C SER A 76 6.41 -19.46 -2.79
N LEU A 77 7.64 -19.96 -2.96
CA LEU A 77 8.37 -20.65 -1.88
C LEU A 77 8.64 -19.75 -0.67
N PHE A 78 8.85 -18.44 -0.91
CA PHE A 78 9.06 -17.48 0.15
C PHE A 78 7.75 -17.11 0.84
N ALA A 79 6.69 -16.86 0.06
CA ALA A 79 5.35 -16.63 0.56
C ALA A 79 4.89 -17.76 1.49
N GLU A 80 5.06 -19.02 1.07
CA GLU A 80 4.71 -20.19 1.87
C GLU A 80 5.50 -20.28 3.17
N ARG A 81 6.81 -19.97 3.14
CA ARG A 81 7.62 -19.90 4.36
C ARG A 81 7.12 -18.83 5.31
N VAL A 82 6.82 -17.63 4.82
CA VAL A 82 6.28 -16.53 5.63
C VAL A 82 4.94 -16.94 6.25
N LYS A 83 4.00 -17.48 5.46
CA LYS A 83 2.71 -17.99 5.96
C LYS A 83 2.88 -19.06 7.03
N LYS A 84 3.85 -19.97 6.85
CA LYS A 84 4.15 -21.02 7.84
C LYS A 84 4.73 -20.45 9.12
N THR A 85 5.59 -19.44 9.06
CA THR A 85 6.15 -18.76 10.23
C THR A 85 5.11 -17.94 10.98
N LEU A 86 4.16 -17.33 10.26
CA LEU A 86 3.06 -16.55 10.85
C LEU A 86 1.91 -17.42 11.36
N ARG A 87 1.90 -18.72 11.06
CA ARG A 87 0.93 -19.67 11.62
C ARG A 87 1.32 -19.95 13.08
N ASN A 88 0.47 -19.51 14.01
CA ASN A 88 0.58 -19.93 15.41
C ASN A 88 0.37 -21.46 15.52
N PRO A 89 0.76 -22.11 16.64
CA PRO A 89 0.63 -23.57 16.83
C PRO A 89 -0.79 -24.13 16.62
N GLN A 90 -1.80 -23.26 16.59
CA GLN A 90 -3.22 -23.58 16.37
C GLN A 90 -3.65 -23.46 14.89
N GLY A 91 -2.73 -23.17 13.95
CA GLY A 91 -2.99 -23.15 12.51
C GLY A 91 -3.69 -21.90 11.98
N ILE A 92 -3.99 -20.93 12.86
CA ILE A 92 -4.57 -19.61 12.53
C ILE A 92 -3.43 -18.64 12.18
N ILE A 93 -3.55 -17.95 11.05
CA ILE A 93 -2.69 -16.79 10.72
C ILE A 93 -3.26 -15.62 11.53
N SER A 94 -2.66 -15.34 12.69
CA SER A 94 -3.03 -14.16 13.49
C SER A 94 -2.24 -12.97 12.95
N CYS A 95 -2.91 -12.10 12.23
CA CYS A 95 -2.30 -10.90 11.65
C CYS A 95 -2.29 -9.69 12.62
N ASN A 96 -2.70 -9.91 13.89
CA ASN A 96 -3.04 -8.86 14.85
C ASN A 96 -1.95 -8.58 15.93
N GLU A 97 -0.75 -9.17 15.87
CA GLU A 97 0.20 -9.12 17.01
C GLU A 97 1.42 -8.19 16.85
N PHE A 98 1.31 -7.10 16.10
CA PHE A 98 2.32 -6.04 16.14
C PHE A 98 1.63 -4.67 16.29
N THR A 99 1.20 -4.39 17.51
CA THR A 99 0.78 -3.05 17.98
C THR A 99 1.97 -2.32 18.57
#